data_AF-A0A1X0HUA5-F1
#
_entry.id   AF-A0A1X0HUA5-F1
#
_cell.length_a   1.000
_cell.length_b   1.000
_cell.length_c   1.000
_cell.angle_alpha   90.00
_cell.angle_beta   90.00
_cell.angle_gamma   90.00
#
_symmetry.space_group_name_H-M   'P 1'
#
loop_
_entity.id
_entity.type
_entity.pdbx_description
1 polymer ?
#
loop_
_entity_poly.entity_id
_entity_poly.type
_entity_poly.pdbx_seq_one_letter_code
_entity_poly.pdbx_strand_id
1 'polypeptide(L)'
;MILGLAVSLPSFAAITQSHGYAQFGTLKYPANFQHFDWTNPDAPKGGTLRLMASGSFDTLNPYTLKGTSPTGTGDFLQYGVN
;
A
#
# COMPACT_ATOMS: atom_id res chain seq x y z
N MET A 1 47.34 -19.13 8.30
CA MET A 1 46.06 -18.39 8.46
C MET A 1 46.03 -17.03 7.75
N ILE A 2 46.93 -16.73 6.79
CA ILE A 2 46.94 -15.43 6.08
C ILE A 2 46.54 -15.57 4.59
N LEU A 3 46.58 -16.78 4.02
CA LEU A 3 46.29 -17.00 2.60
C LEU A 3 44.79 -16.98 2.25
N GLY A 4 43.88 -17.22 3.21
CA GLY A 4 42.44 -17.25 2.97
C GLY A 4 41.78 -15.87 2.77
N LEU A 5 42.43 -14.79 3.23
CA LEU A 5 41.86 -13.44 3.16
C LEU A 5 42.02 -12.79 1.78
N ALA A 6 42.94 -13.28 0.94
CA ALA A 6 43.24 -12.71 -0.38
C ALA A 6 42.26 -13.14 -1.48
N VAL A 7 41.34 -14.08 -1.22
CA VAL A 7 40.42 -14.66 -2.22
C VAL A 7 38.95 -14.33 -1.90
N SER A 8 38.67 -13.14 -1.36
CA SER A 8 37.29 -12.66 -1.24
C SER A 8 36.90 -11.94 -2.53
N LEU A 9 36.18 -12.62 -3.42
CA LEU A 9 35.56 -11.99 -4.58
C LEU A 9 34.39 -11.10 -4.13
N PRO A 10 34.22 -9.89 -4.69
CA PRO A 10 33.05 -9.07 -4.38
C PRO A 10 31.77 -9.80 -4.82
N SER A 11 30.85 -9.95 -3.88
CA SER A 11 29.50 -10.44 -4.18
C SER A 11 28.71 -9.29 -4.81
N PHE A 12 28.42 -9.38 -6.10
CA PHE A 12 27.54 -8.45 -6.78
C PHE A 12 26.10 -8.94 -6.64
N ALA A 13 25.26 -8.16 -5.97
CA ALA A 13 23.83 -8.40 -5.93
C ALA A 13 23.18 -7.91 -7.23
N ALA A 14 22.47 -8.79 -7.92
CA ALA A 14 21.63 -8.40 -9.05
C ALA A 14 20.36 -7.69 -8.52
N ILE A 15 20.07 -6.49 -9.03
CA ILE A 15 18.86 -5.75 -8.69
C ILE A 15 17.73 -6.19 -9.63
N THR A 16 16.69 -6.78 -9.07
CA THR A 16 15.44 -7.04 -9.81
C THR A 16 14.54 -5.82 -9.69
N GLN A 17 14.22 -5.21 -10.83
CA GLN A 17 13.21 -4.15 -10.91
C GLN A 17 11.91 -4.74 -11.48
N SER A 18 10.79 -4.46 -10.82
CA SER A 18 9.45 -4.85 -11.26
C SER A 18 8.51 -3.66 -11.08
N HIS A 19 7.50 -3.53 -11.96
CA HIS A 19 6.47 -2.49 -11.85
C HIS A 19 5.39 -2.84 -10.83
N GLY A 20 5.38 -4.06 -10.31
CA GLY A 20 4.37 -4.50 -9.37
C GLY A 20 4.74 -5.77 -8.61
N TYR A 21 3.92 -6.07 -7.61
CA TYR A 21 4.00 -7.28 -6.82
C TYR A 21 2.66 -8.02 -6.88
N ALA A 22 2.73 -9.33 -7.14
CA ALA A 22 1.61 -10.24 -6.95
C ALA A 22 2.07 -11.31 -5.97
N GLN A 23 1.29 -11.55 -4.91
CA GLN A 23 1.60 -12.60 -3.95
C GLN A 23 1.60 -13.98 -4.61
N PHE A 24 0.70 -14.19 -5.57
CA PHE A 24 0.58 -15.41 -6.36
C PHE A 24 0.32 -15.08 -7.83
N GLY A 25 0.82 -15.92 -8.74
CA GLY A 25 0.61 -15.76 -10.17
C GLY A 25 1.37 -14.58 -10.78
N THR A 26 0.87 -14.08 -11.91
CA THR A 26 1.46 -12.95 -12.65
C THR A 26 0.65 -11.67 -12.44
N LEU A 27 1.29 -10.52 -12.63
CA LEU A 27 0.62 -9.22 -12.57
C LEU A 27 -0.50 -9.15 -13.62
N LYS A 28 -1.71 -8.75 -13.19
CA LYS A 28 -2.86 -8.59 -14.08
C LYS A 28 -2.64 -7.49 -15.13
N TYR A 29 -1.99 -6.39 -14.74
CA TYR A 29 -1.81 -5.21 -15.57
C TYR A 29 -0.36 -5.08 -16.05
N PRO A 30 -0.12 -4.74 -17.33
CA PRO A 30 1.21 -4.52 -17.88
C PRO A 30 1.85 -3.25 -17.30
N ALA A 31 3.16 -3.09 -17.42
CA ALA A 31 3.89 -1.95 -16.83
C ALA A 31 3.42 -0.56 -17.30
N ASN A 32 2.77 -0.47 -18.46
CA ASN A 32 2.33 0.77 -19.09
C ASN A 32 0.81 1.01 -19.00
N PHE A 33 0.09 0.23 -18.17
CA PHE A 33 -1.35 0.45 -17.99
C PHE A 33 -1.64 1.85 -17.42
N GLN A 34 -2.75 2.46 -17.84
CA GLN A 34 -3.09 3.85 -17.48
C GLN A 34 -4.14 3.95 -16.38
N HIS A 35 -5.04 2.97 -16.30
CA HIS A 35 -6.11 2.93 -15.33
C HIS A 35 -6.55 1.47 -15.11
N PHE A 36 -7.22 1.20 -14.00
CA PHE A 36 -7.77 -0.14 -13.76
C PHE A 36 -9.03 -0.36 -14.59
N ASP A 37 -9.35 -1.63 -14.89
CA ASP A 37 -10.53 -1.98 -15.70
C ASP A 37 -11.85 -1.53 -15.06
N TRP A 38 -11.86 -1.33 -13.74
CA TRP A 38 -13.03 -0.95 -12.96
C TRP A 38 -13.14 0.56 -12.69
N THR A 39 -12.19 1.36 -13.17
CA THR A 39 -12.25 2.82 -13.04
C THR A 39 -12.81 3.45 -14.30
N ASN A 40 -13.66 4.47 -14.16
CA ASN A 40 -14.02 5.35 -15.27
C ASN A 40 -12.93 6.43 -15.45
N PRO A 41 -12.10 6.38 -16.51
CA PRO A 41 -11.05 7.37 -16.73
C PRO A 41 -11.62 8.79 -16.96
N ASP A 42 -12.82 8.87 -17.52
CA ASP A 42 -13.52 10.12 -17.83
C ASP A 42 -14.44 10.57 -16.69
N ALA A 43 -14.22 10.07 -15.47
CA ALA A 43 -15.05 10.43 -14.32
C ALA A 43 -15.02 11.95 -14.08
N PRO A 44 -16.19 12.63 -14.07
CA PRO A 44 -16.25 14.07 -13.87
C PRO A 44 -15.64 14.44 -12.51
N LYS A 45 -14.85 15.51 -12.50
CA LYS A 45 -14.20 16.01 -11.28
C LYS A 45 -15.04 17.12 -10.67
N GLY A 46 -15.13 17.14 -9.33
CA GLY A 46 -15.86 18.14 -8.57
C GLY A 46 -17.07 17.57 -7.82
N GLY A 47 -17.88 18.47 -7.27
CA GLY A 47 -19.01 18.13 -6.41
C GLY A 47 -18.63 17.94 -4.93
N THR A 48 -19.59 17.50 -4.12
CA THR A 48 -19.40 17.24 -2.68
C THR A 48 -19.83 15.83 -2.35
N LEU A 49 -18.90 15.03 -1.83
CA LEU A 49 -19.18 13.71 -1.27
C LEU A 49 -19.57 13.87 0.21
N ARG A 50 -20.81 13.50 0.56
CA ARG A 50 -21.28 13.42 1.95
C ARG A 50 -21.50 11.95 2.30
N LEU A 51 -20.68 11.45 3.22
CA LEU A 51 -20.77 10.08 3.72
C LEU A 51 -21.37 10.09 5.12
N MET A 52 -22.11 9.04 5.45
CA MET A 52 -22.58 8.77 6.81
C MET A 52 -21.56 7.89 7.52
N ALA A 53 -21.36 8.17 8.81
CA ALA A 53 -20.58 7.36 9.73
C ALA A 53 -21.38 7.17 11.02
N SER A 54 -21.19 6.05 11.69
CA SER A 54 -21.79 5.77 12.99
C SER A 54 -20.74 5.94 14.09
N GLY A 55 -21.13 6.51 15.24
CA GLY A 55 -20.23 6.79 16.35
C GLY A 55 -19.57 8.18 16.30
N SER A 56 -18.48 8.34 17.04
CA SER A 56 -17.67 9.57 17.09
C SER A 56 -16.19 9.21 16.99
N PHE A 57 -15.35 10.21 16.76
CA PHE A 57 -13.89 10.08 16.78
C PHE A 57 -13.31 11.03 17.83
N ASP A 58 -12.13 10.68 18.34
CA ASP A 58 -11.35 11.51 19.27
C ASP A 58 -9.90 11.75 18.80
N THR A 59 -9.48 11.05 17.75
CA THR A 59 -8.18 11.19 17.11
C THR A 59 -8.34 11.17 15.59
N LEU A 60 -7.42 11.80 14.87
CA LEU A 60 -7.34 11.71 13.40
C LEU A 60 -6.21 10.79 12.93
N ASN A 61 -5.47 10.18 13.87
CA ASN A 61 -4.40 9.23 13.57
C ASN A 61 -4.96 7.79 13.70
N PRO A 62 -5.07 7.01 12.60
CA PRO A 62 -5.58 5.63 12.66
C PRO A 62 -4.54 4.60 13.15
N TYR A 63 -3.28 5.01 13.35
CA TYR A 63 -2.18 4.10 13.67
C TYR A 63 -1.79 4.08 15.15
N THR A 64 -2.54 4.78 16.01
CA THR A 64 -2.32 4.77 17.45
C THR A 64 -3.11 3.66 18.13
N LEU A 65 -2.51 3.03 19.15
CA LEU A 65 -3.18 2.00 19.94
C LEU A 65 -4.39 2.50 20.74
N LYS A 66 -4.48 3.81 20.98
CA LYS A 66 -5.55 4.45 21.74
C LYS A 66 -6.23 5.50 20.88
N GLY A 67 -7.54 5.63 21.10
CA GLY A 67 -8.41 6.56 20.39
C GLY A 67 -9.16 5.88 19.27
N THR A 68 -10.23 6.53 18.81
CA THR A 68 -11.06 6.10 17.69
C THR A 68 -10.90 7.10 16.55
N SER A 69 -10.44 6.63 15.39
CA SER A 69 -10.33 7.46 14.18
C SER A 69 -11.66 7.52 13.41
N PRO A 70 -11.88 8.51 12.52
CA PRO A 70 -13.12 8.58 11.74
C PRO A 70 -13.32 7.36 10.84
N THR A 71 -14.58 6.99 10.59
CA THR A 71 -14.91 5.96 9.60
C THR A 71 -14.43 6.39 8.20
N GLY A 72 -13.67 5.52 7.54
CA GLY A 72 -13.10 5.77 6.21
C GLY A 72 -11.61 6.14 6.21
N THR A 73 -10.97 6.26 7.38
CA THR A 73 -9.51 6.25 7.47
C THR A 73 -8.96 4.86 7.16
N GLY A 74 -7.71 4.81 6.66
CA GLY A 74 -7.01 3.53 6.41
C GLY A 74 -6.97 2.71 7.70
N ASP A 75 -7.43 1.46 7.61
CA ASP A 75 -7.49 0.48 8.71
C ASP A 75 -8.52 0.70 9.83
N PHE A 76 -9.48 1.65 9.72
CA PHE A 76 -10.55 1.81 10.72
C PHE A 76 -11.31 0.49 10.99
N LEU A 77 -11.58 -0.30 9.95
CA LEU A 77 -12.30 -1.57 10.06
C LEU A 77 -11.41 -2.74 10.51
N GLN A 78 -10.08 -2.62 10.35
CA GLN A 78 -9.15 -3.73 10.57
C GLN A 78 -8.68 -3.81 12.03
N TYR A 79 -8.65 -2.69 12.75
CA TYR A 79 -8.23 -2.63 14.16
C TYR A 79 -9.38 -2.61 15.17
N GLY A 80 -10.60 -2.89 14.72
CA GLY A 80 -11.70 -3.35 15.57
C GLY A 80 -11.90 -2.57 16.87
N VAL A 81 -12.65 -1.47 16.81
CA VAL A 81 -13.52 -1.16 17.96
C VAL A 81 -14.68 -2.15 17.88
N ASN A 82 -14.64 -3.18 18.72
CA ASN A 82 -15.78 -4.02 19.07
C ASN A 82 -16.23 -3.63 20.47
#